data_AF-A0A956U0U5-F1
#
_entry.id   AF-A0A956U0U5-F1
#
_cell.length_a   1.000
_cell.length_b   1.000
_cell.length_c   1.000
_cell.angle_alpha   90.00
_cell.angle_beta   90.00
_cell.angle_gamma   90.00
#
_symmetry.space_group_name_H-M   'P 1'
#
loop_
_entity.id
_entity.type
_entity.pdbx_description
1 polymer ?
#
loop_
_entity_poly.entity_id
_entity_poly.type
_entity_poly.pdbx_seq_one_letter_code
_entity_poly.pdbx_strand_id
1 'polypeptide(L)'
;MPYINVGKENGADVTIYYKDWGKGQPIVFSHGWPLSADAWEDQMLFLSDRGYRCIAHDRRGHGRSSQPWEGNDMDTYADDLAKLTEALDLKDA
;
A
#
# COMPACT_ATOMS: atom_id res chain seq x y z
N MET A 1 13.07 -4.15 2.14
CA MET A 1 12.68 -2.75 2.49
C MET A 1 11.20 -2.61 2.17
N PRO A 2 10.43 -1.74 2.86
CA PRO A 2 8.96 -1.69 2.78
C PRO A 2 8.44 -1.04 1.48
N TYR A 3 8.94 -1.52 0.34
CA TYR A 3 8.60 -1.04 -0.99
C TYR A 3 8.39 -2.23 -1.92
N ILE A 4 7.44 -2.09 -2.82
CA ILE A 4 7.30 -2.96 -3.99
C ILE A 4 7.53 -2.13 -5.26
N ASN A 5 8.05 -2.75 -6.30
CA ASN A 5 8.07 -2.16 -7.64
C ASN A 5 6.73 -2.48 -8.33
N VAL A 6 6.05 -1.47 -8.84
CA VAL A 6 4.79 -1.62 -9.57
C VAL A 6 4.89 -1.25 -11.06
N GLY A 7 6.05 -0.78 -11.52
CA GLY A 7 6.27 -0.43 -12.91
C GLY A 7 7.50 0.44 -13.11
N LYS A 8 7.58 1.08 -14.27
CA LYS A 8 8.64 2.04 -14.61
C LYS A 8 8.08 3.27 -15.31
N GLU A 9 8.68 4.42 -15.04
CA GLU A 9 8.44 5.67 -15.78
C GLU A 9 9.80 6.28 -16.16
N ASN A 10 9.99 6.59 -17.44
CA ASN A 10 11.25 7.18 -17.96
C ASN A 10 12.53 6.41 -17.57
N GLY A 11 12.43 5.08 -17.44
CA GLY A 11 13.53 4.20 -17.06
C GLY A 11 13.78 4.09 -15.54
N ALA A 12 13.09 4.87 -14.72
CA ALA A 12 13.12 4.77 -13.26
C ALA A 12 11.98 3.88 -12.75
N ASP A 13 12.21 3.19 -11.62
CA ASP A 13 11.21 2.33 -11.00
C ASP A 13 10.11 3.17 -10.31
N VAL A 14 8.85 2.77 -10.52
CA VAL A 14 7.71 3.27 -9.75
C VAL A 14 7.52 2.32 -8.58
N THR A 15 7.68 2.83 -7.36
CA THR A 15 7.63 2.04 -6.13
C THR A 15 6.51 2.50 -5.21
N ILE A 16 5.88 1.53 -4.55
CA ILE A 16 4.83 1.75 -3.56
C ILE A 16 5.38 1.42 -2.17
N TYR A 17 5.38 2.41 -1.28
CA TYR A 17 5.66 2.22 0.14
C TYR A 17 4.48 1.53 0.84
N TYR A 18 4.76 0.64 1.78
CA TYR A 18 3.73 0.03 2.62
C TYR A 18 4.17 -0.18 4.07
N LYS A 19 3.20 -0.17 4.99
CA LYS A 19 3.33 -0.65 6.37
C LYS A 19 2.74 -2.05 6.45
N ASP A 20 3.35 -2.92 7.25
CA ASP A 20 2.88 -4.30 7.52
C ASP A 20 3.10 -4.61 9.00
N TRP A 21 2.03 -4.53 9.77
CA TRP A 21 2.04 -4.62 11.23
C TRP A 21 1.21 -5.83 11.71
N GLY A 22 1.62 -6.42 12.83
CA GLY A 22 0.94 -7.58 13.40
C GLY A 22 1.14 -8.87 12.62
N LYS A 23 0.42 -9.92 13.03
CA LYS A 23 0.42 -11.26 12.43
C LYS A 23 -0.97 -11.86 12.62
N GLY A 24 -1.59 -12.38 11.57
CA GLY A 24 -2.94 -12.95 11.59
C GLY A 24 -3.72 -12.66 10.30
N GLN A 25 -5.05 -12.57 10.38
CA GLN A 25 -5.91 -12.28 9.24
C GLN A 25 -5.53 -10.92 8.63
N PRO A 26 -5.21 -10.84 7.33
CA PRO A 26 -4.87 -9.57 6.69
C PRO A 26 -6.06 -8.62 6.62
N ILE A 27 -5.81 -7.35 6.90
CA ILE A 27 -6.72 -6.22 6.64
C ILE A 27 -5.91 -5.18 5.87
N VAL A 28 -6.37 -4.85 4.65
CA VAL A 28 -5.70 -3.90 3.77
C VAL A 28 -6.40 -2.55 3.80
N PHE A 29 -5.65 -1.50 4.12
CA PHE A 29 -6.13 -0.13 4.19
C PHE A 29 -5.72 0.66 2.95
N SER A 30 -6.70 1.31 2.32
CA SER A 30 -6.49 2.25 1.22
C SER A 30 -6.85 3.65 1.71
N HIS A 31 -5.89 4.57 1.69
CA HIS A 31 -6.13 5.95 2.14
C HIS A 31 -6.89 6.78 1.10
N GLY A 32 -7.55 7.84 1.57
CA GLY A 32 -8.14 8.87 0.73
C GLY A 32 -7.14 9.98 0.36
N TRP A 33 -7.54 10.84 -0.57
CA TRP A 33 -6.79 12.04 -0.91
C TRP A 33 -6.91 13.12 0.18
N PRO A 34 -5.87 13.90 0.51
CA PRO A 34 -4.48 13.85 0.01
C PRO A 34 -3.52 13.14 0.97
N LEU A 35 -3.97 12.10 1.68
CA LEU A 35 -3.23 11.52 2.81
C LEU A 35 -2.20 10.46 2.36
N SER A 36 -1.73 9.66 3.32
CA SER A 36 -0.84 8.51 3.16
C SER A 36 -1.33 7.34 4.04
N ALA A 37 -0.59 6.24 4.07
CA ALA A 37 -0.81 5.12 4.98
C ALA A 37 -0.85 5.53 6.46
N ASP A 38 -0.24 6.67 6.84
CA ASP A 38 -0.23 7.17 8.21
C ASP A 38 -1.64 7.57 8.70
N ALA A 39 -2.58 7.82 7.79
CA ALA A 39 -3.97 8.11 8.14
C ALA A 39 -4.67 6.96 8.88
N TRP A 40 -4.12 5.75 8.81
CA TRP A 40 -4.68 4.54 9.41
C TRP A 40 -3.94 4.09 10.67
N GLU A 41 -2.96 4.85 11.16
CA GLU A 41 -2.07 4.41 12.25
C GLU A 41 -2.83 3.96 13.51
N ASP A 42 -3.83 4.75 13.95
CA ASP A 42 -4.64 4.42 15.13
C ASP A 42 -5.46 3.14 14.93
N GLN A 43 -6.06 2.96 13.75
CA GLN A 43 -6.85 1.77 13.42
C GLN A 43 -5.95 0.52 13.28
N MET A 44 -4.80 0.68 12.64
CA MET A 44 -3.82 -0.39 12.46
C MET A 44 -3.27 -0.84 13.80
N LEU A 45 -2.94 0.08 14.72
CA LEU A 45 -2.51 -0.25 16.07
C LEU A 45 -3.60 -1.02 16.81
N PHE A 46 -4.83 -0.49 16.81
CA PHE A 46 -5.98 -1.12 17.49
C PHE A 46 -6.25 -2.56 17.02
N LEU A 47 -6.15 -2.82 15.72
CA LEU A 47 -6.40 -4.13 15.13
C LEU A 47 -5.21 -5.08 15.24
N SER A 48 -3.98 -4.57 15.10
CA SER A 48 -2.76 -5.36 15.27
C SER A 48 -2.66 -5.91 16.69
N ASP A 49 -3.01 -5.10 17.70
CA ASP A 49 -3.09 -5.51 19.11
C ASP A 49 -4.16 -6.61 19.37
N ARG A 50 -5.07 -6.81 18.41
CA ARG A 50 -6.14 -7.83 18.45
C ARG A 50 -5.86 -9.04 17.55
N GLY A 51 -4.62 -9.17 17.06
CA GLY A 51 -4.17 -10.33 16.30
C GLY A 51 -4.52 -10.29 14.80
N TYR A 52 -4.79 -9.12 14.24
CA TYR A 52 -4.87 -8.94 12.79
C TYR A 52 -3.48 -8.60 12.22
N ARG A 53 -3.27 -8.89 10.94
CA ARG A 53 -2.15 -8.36 10.15
C ARG A 53 -2.64 -7.14 9.39
N CYS A 54 -2.20 -5.95 9.75
CA CYS A 54 -2.64 -4.71 9.11
C CYS A 54 -1.64 -4.26 8.06
N ILE A 55 -2.11 -4.07 6.82
CA ILE A 55 -1.32 -3.58 5.70
C ILE A 55 -1.89 -2.24 5.25
N ALA A 56 -1.07 -1.20 5.16
CA ALA A 56 -1.47 0.08 4.58
C ALA A 56 -0.42 0.53 3.58
N HIS A 57 -0.83 1.11 2.44
CA HIS A 57 0.07 1.52 1.38
C HIS A 57 -0.06 3.01 1.10
N ASP A 58 1.02 3.63 0.63
CA ASP A 58 0.97 4.97 0.05
C ASP A 58 0.68 4.79 -1.43
N ARG A 59 -0.46 5.27 -1.93
CA ARG A 59 -0.76 5.25 -3.37
C ARG A 59 0.35 5.98 -4.14
N ARG A 60 0.62 5.62 -5.41
CA ARG A 60 1.50 6.41 -6.28
C ARG A 60 1.12 7.90 -6.22
N GLY A 61 2.11 8.79 -6.25
CA GLY A 61 1.91 10.23 -6.09
C GLY A 61 1.68 10.71 -4.66
N HIS A 62 1.62 9.83 -3.66
CA HIS A 62 1.34 10.19 -2.27
C HIS A 62 2.42 9.68 -1.31
N GLY A 63 2.54 10.37 -0.17
CA GLY A 63 3.42 9.98 0.93
C GLY A 63 4.85 9.70 0.48
N ARG A 64 5.31 8.47 0.72
CA ARG A 64 6.68 7.99 0.50
C ARG A 64 6.83 7.19 -0.79
N SER A 65 5.74 6.95 -1.51
CA SER A 65 5.76 6.27 -2.81
C SER A 65 6.34 7.16 -3.91
N SER A 66 6.73 6.54 -5.02
CA SER A 66 7.14 7.28 -6.22
C SER A 66 6.02 8.23 -6.67
N GLN A 67 6.42 9.36 -7.26
CA GLN A 67 5.52 10.40 -7.75
C GLN A 67 5.57 10.47 -9.28
N PRO A 68 5.08 9.42 -10.00
CA PRO A 68 5.07 9.41 -11.46
C PRO A 68 4.05 10.42 -11.99
N TRP A 69 4.26 10.86 -13.22
CA TRP A 69 3.31 11.74 -13.87
C TRP A 69 2.08 10.96 -14.39
N GLU A 70 2.32 9.74 -14.87
CA GLU A 70 1.34 8.91 -15.55
C GLU A 70 0.71 7.81 -14.65
N GLY A 71 -0.42 7.26 -15.11
CA GLY A 71 -1.13 6.16 -14.44
C GLY A 71 -1.87 6.59 -13.17
N ASN A 72 -2.28 7.85 -13.08
CA ASN A 72 -3.06 8.39 -11.97
C ASN A 72 -4.58 8.20 -12.20
N ASP A 73 -4.97 6.97 -12.51
CA ASP A 73 -6.34 6.53 -12.80
C ASP A 73 -6.73 5.30 -11.96
N MET A 74 -8.03 5.00 -11.88
CA MET A 74 -8.54 3.98 -10.97
C MET A 74 -8.11 2.56 -11.33
N ASP A 75 -7.96 2.24 -12.61
CA ASP A 75 -7.51 0.92 -13.06
C ASP A 75 -6.06 0.70 -12.63
N THR A 76 -5.20 1.70 -12.86
CA THR A 76 -3.80 1.64 -12.44
C THR A 76 -3.66 1.58 -10.91
N TYR A 77 -4.49 2.30 -10.16
CA TYR A 77 -4.49 2.21 -8.70
C TYR A 77 -4.90 0.81 -8.20
N ALA A 78 -5.86 0.17 -8.87
CA ALA A 78 -6.26 -1.20 -8.56
C ALA A 78 -5.14 -2.19 -8.88
N ASP A 79 -4.46 -2.03 -10.02
CA ASP A 79 -3.33 -2.87 -10.42
C ASP A 79 -2.14 -2.77 -9.46
N ASP A 80 -1.82 -1.56 -8.97
CA ASP A 80 -0.77 -1.36 -7.98
C ASP A 80 -1.10 -2.07 -6.66
N LEU A 81 -2.36 -1.97 -6.22
CA LEU A 81 -2.84 -2.66 -5.01
C LEU A 81 -2.85 -4.18 -5.18
N ALA A 82 -3.20 -4.68 -6.37
CA ALA A 82 -3.14 -6.09 -6.71
C ALA A 82 -1.70 -6.62 -6.64
N LYS A 83 -0.72 -5.88 -7.20
CA LYS A 83 0.70 -6.22 -7.09
C LYS A 83 1.20 -6.24 -5.64
N LEU A 84 0.73 -5.34 -4.79
CA LEU A 84 1.04 -5.38 -3.36
C LEU A 84 0.49 -6.62 -2.68
N THR A 85 -0.76 -6.95 -2.97
CA THR A 85 -1.46 -8.11 -2.41
C THR A 85 -0.75 -9.41 -2.82
N GLU A 86 -0.34 -9.51 -4.09
CA GLU A 86 0.43 -10.63 -4.62
C GLU A 86 1.84 -10.70 -4.01
N ALA A 87 2.56 -9.58 -3.96
CA ALA A 87 3.93 -9.54 -3.43
C ALA A 87 4.02 -9.91 -1.95
N LEU A 88 2.96 -9.64 -1.17
CA LEU A 88 2.86 -10.01 0.24
C LEU A 88 2.17 -11.36 0.49
N ASP A 89 1.80 -12.06 -0.59
CA ASP A 89 1.05 -13.32 -0.60
C ASP A 89 -0.19 -13.28 0.32
N LEU A 90 -0.94 -12.18 0.27
CA LEU A 90 -2.13 -12.03 1.10
C LEU A 90 -3.23 -12.98 0.60
N LYS A 91 -3.87 -13.67 1.54
CA LYS A 91 -5.01 -14.56 1.29
C LYS A 91 -6.19 -14.10 2.13
N ASP A 92 -7.39 -14.20 1.55
CA ASP A 92 -8.65 -13.84 2.20
C ASP A 92 -8.70 -12.37 2.70
N ALA A 93 -7.99 -11.48 2.00
CA ALA A 93 -7.88 -10.05 2.31
C ALA A 93 -8.94 -9.20 1.60
#